data_AF-A0A9D4GLK9-F1
#
_entry.id   AF-A0A9D4GLK9-F1
#
_cell.length_a   1.000
_cell.length_b   1.000
_cell.length_c   1.000
_cell.angle_alpha   90.00
_cell.angle_beta   90.00
_cell.angle_gamma   90.00
#
_symmetry.space_group_name_H-M   'P 1'
#
loop_
_entity.id
_entity.type
_entity.pdbx_description
1 polymer ?
#
loop_
_entity_poly.entity_id
_entity_poly.type
_entity_poly.pdbx_seq_one_letter_code
_entity_poly.pdbx_strand_id
1 'polypeptide(L)' 'MRQLMALPFLPPAHIRETFAALIDCTNIPQLDALVTYMDCQWFQHVLFYPEHWSIFRRSVRTNNDVEGK' A
#
# COMPACT_ATOMS: atom_id res chain seq x y z
N MET A 1 -9.74 -2.33 -6.26
CA MET A 1 -9.41 -0.92 -5.93
C MET A 1 -9.31 -0.69 -4.41
N ARG A 2 -10.41 -0.69 -3.66
CA ARG A 2 -10.43 -0.32 -2.22
C ARG A 2 -9.49 -1.13 -1.31
N GLN A 3 -9.28 -2.41 -1.61
CA GLN A 3 -8.41 -3.30 -0.82
C GLN A 3 -6.91 -3.04 -1.04
N LEU A 4 -6.49 -2.67 -2.26
CA LEU A 4 -5.09 -2.29 -2.53
C LEU A 4 -4.70 -1.00 -1.81
N MET A 5 -5.61 -0.03 -1.77
CA MET A 5 -5.40 1.22 -1.02
C MET A 5 -5.42 1.01 0.51
N ALA A 6 -5.89 -0.15 0.98
CA ALA A 6 -5.92 -0.49 2.40
C ALA A 6 -4.63 -1.17 2.89
N LEU A 7 -3.68 -1.47 2.00
CA LEU A 7 -2.39 -2.10 2.35
C LEU A 7 -1.59 -1.35 3.44
N PRO A 8 -1.53 -0.01 3.47
CA PRO A 8 -0.83 0.72 4.53
C PRO A 8 -1.40 0.51 5.93
N PHE A 9 -2.66 0.08 6.03
CA PHE A 9 -3.33 -0.19 7.30
C PHE A 9 -3.09 -1.61 7.81
N LEU A 10 -2.39 -2.46 7.06
CA LEU A 10 -2.05 -3.81 7.48
C LEU A 10 -0.70 -3.84 8.22
N PRO A 11 -0.51 -4.82 9.13
CA PRO A 11 0.80 -5.05 9.75
C PRO A 11 1.83 -5.32 8.66
N PRO A 12 3.06 -4.75 8.73
CA PRO A 12 4.09 -4.90 7.70
C PRO A 12 4.32 -6.34 7.25
N ALA A 13 4.29 -7.29 8.19
CA ALA A 13 4.43 -8.73 7.92
C ALA A 13 3.35 -9.29 6.98
N HIS A 14 2.12 -8.77 7.04
CA HIS A 14 0.98 -9.26 6.25
C HIS A 14 0.77 -8.49 4.95
N ILE A 15 1.44 -7.35 4.75
CA ILE A 15 1.25 -6.48 3.57
C ILE A 15 1.59 -7.25 2.28
N ARG A 16 2.74 -7.94 2.24
CA ARG A 16 3.20 -8.66 1.05
C ARG A 16 2.30 -9.86 0.72
N GLU A 17 1.90 -10.62 1.75
CA GLU A 17 0.99 -11.76 1.59
C GLU A 17 -0.39 -11.32 1.09
N THR A 18 -0.92 -10.24 1.64
CA THR A 18 -2.24 -9.71 1.24
C THR A 18 -2.18 -9.11 -0.17
N PHE A 19 -1.09 -8.44 -0.54
CA PHE A 19 -0.87 -7.94 -1.90
C PHE A 19 -0.84 -9.08 -2.93
N ALA A 20 -0.09 -10.16 -2.65
CA ALA A 20 -0.03 -11.34 -3.52
C ALA A 20 -1.41 -11.99 -3.68
N ALA A 21 -2.14 -12.21 -2.58
CA ALA A 21 -3.49 -12.78 -2.62
C ALA A 21 -4.49 -11.88 -3.39
N LEU A 22 -4.33 -10.56 -3.30
CA LEU A 22 -5.15 -9.62 -4.06
C LEU A 22 -4.86 -9.67 -5.55
N ILE A 23 -3.59 -9.86 -5.96
CA ILE A 23 -3.21 -9.99 -7.37
C ILE A 23 -3.80 -11.28 -7.95
N ASP A 24 -3.65 -12.41 -7.25
CA ASP A 24 -4.16 -13.70 -7.68
C ASP A 24 -5.69 -13.71 -7.84
N CYS A 25 -6.39 -12.98 -6.97
CA CYS A 25 -7.85 -12.82 -7.05
C CYS A 25 -8.31 -11.80 -8.09
N THR A 26 -7.43 -10.90 -8.56
CA THR A 26 -7.80 -9.77 -9.41
C THR A 26 -7.30 -9.96 -10.83
N ASN A 27 -8.01 -10.76 -11.61
CA ASN A 27 -7.76 -10.94 -13.05
C ASN A 27 -8.38 -9.76 -13.86
N ILE A 28 -7.96 -8.54 -13.53
CA ILE A 28 -8.46 -7.30 -14.16
C ILE A 28 -7.29 -6.64 -14.90
N PRO A 29 -7.25 -6.67 -16.24
CA PRO A 29 -6.17 -6.11 -17.06
C PRO A 29 -5.93 -4.61 -16.81
N GLN A 30 -6.99 -3.86 -16.44
CA GLN A 30 -6.88 -2.44 -16.10
C GLN A 30 -6.12 -2.16 -14.79
N LEU A 31 -5.93 -3.16 -13.93
CA LEU A 31 -5.24 -3.02 -12.66
C LEU A 31 -3.76 -3.44 -12.74
N ASP A 32 -3.36 -4.08 -13.83
CA ASP A 32 -2.01 -4.60 -14.06
C ASP A 32 -0.94 -3.50 -13.99
N ALA A 33 -1.22 -2.34 -14.60
CA ALA A 33 -0.34 -1.18 -14.53
C ALA A 33 -0.18 -0.65 -13.09
N LEU A 34 -1.24 -0.68 -12.28
CA LEU A 34 -1.21 -0.25 -10.89
C LEU A 34 -0.46 -1.26 -10.01
N VAL A 35 -0.73 -2.55 -10.20
CA VAL A 35 -0.04 -3.65 -9.50
C VAL A 35 1.46 -3.59 -9.77
N THR A 36 1.85 -3.46 -11.04
CA THR A 36 3.25 -3.33 -11.46
C THR A 36 3.91 -2.11 -10.84
N TYR A 37 3.22 -0.96 -10.85
CA TYR A 37 3.72 0.25 -10.20
C TYR A 37 3.93 0.06 -8.69
N MET A 38 2.96 -0.54 -8.00
CA MET A 38 3.05 -0.80 -6.56
C MET A 38 4.15 -1.81 -6.24
N ASP A 39 4.33 -2.86 -7.04
CA ASP A 39 5.43 -3.81 -6.81
C ASP A 39 6.80 -3.11 -6.93
N CYS A 40 7.00 -2.36 -8.02
CA CYS A 40 8.24 -1.64 -8.28
C CYS A 40 8.54 -0.53 -7.24
N GLN A 41 7.54 0.27 -6.87
CA GLN A 41 7.75 1.44 -6.01
C GLN A 41 7.58 1.13 -4.52
N TRP A 42 6.67 0.23 -4.16
CA TRP A 42 6.32 0.00 -2.75
C TRP A 42 7.08 -1.18 -2.13
N PHE A 43 7.56 -2.12 -2.95
CA PHE A 43 8.23 -3.32 -2.45
C PHE A 43 9.67 -3.49 -2.95
N GLN A 44 9.99 -3.08 -4.18
CA GLN A 44 11.34 -3.20 -4.74
C GLN A 44 12.24 -1.99 -4.43
N HIS A 45 11.68 -0.88 -3.96
CA HIS A 45 12.44 0.34 -3.72
C HIS A 45 13.26 0.25 -2.42
N VAL A 46 14.58 0.41 -2.53
CA VAL A 46 15.58 0.19 -1.46
C VAL A 46 15.42 1.09 -0.23
N LEU A 47 14.64 2.17 -0.35
CA LEU A 47 14.38 3.14 0.73
C LEU A 47 12.94 3.11 1.25
N PHE A 48 12.03 2.39 0.58
CA PHE A 48 10.59 2.48 0.83
C PHE A 48 10.03 1.16 1.36
N TYR A 49 10.63 0.64 2.43
CA TYR A 49 10.18 -0.60 3.07
C TYR A 49 8.77 -0.45 3.66
N PRO A 50 7.99 -1.54 3.71
CA PRO A 50 6.66 -1.57 4.33
C PRO A 50 6.60 -0.97 5.74
N GLU A 51 7.69 -1.08 6.49
CA GLU A 51 7.84 -0.54 7.84
C GLU A 51 7.90 1.01 7.89
N HIS A 52 8.27 1.65 6.78
CA HIS A 52 8.40 3.11 6.70
C HIS A 52 7.06 3.80 6.41
N TRP A 53 6.17 3.14 5.67
CA TRP A 53 4.88 3.70 5.24
C TRP A 53 3.64 3.01 5.81
N SER A 54 3.77 1.81 6.39
CA SER A 54 2.67 1.21 7.14
C SER A 54 2.30 2.10 8.32
N ILE A 55 1.03 2.48 8.37
CA ILE A 55 0.42 3.24 9.47
C ILE A 55 -0.24 2.31 10.48
N PHE A 56 -0.08 1.00 10.33
CA PHE A 56 -0.59 0.02 11.29
C PHE A 56 -0.02 0.28 12.68
N ARG A 57 -0.90 0.54 13.65
CA ARG A 57 -0.58 0.94 15.03
C ARG A 57 0.24 2.23 15.20
N ARG A 58 0.51 3.00 14.14
CA ARG A 58 0.95 4.39 14.32
C ARG A 58 -0.29 5.23 14.61
N SER A 59 -0.26 5.98 15.72
CA SER A 59 -1.21 7.06 15.94
C SER A 59 -0.93 8.12 14.89
N VAL A 60 -1.54 7.98 13.72
CA VAL A 60 -1.52 9.01 12.70
C VAL A 60 -2.30 10.17 13.30
N ARG A 61 -1.61 11.18 13.85
CA ARG A 61 -2.15 12.53 13.82
C ARG A 61 -2.29 12.81 12.34
N THR A 62 -3.49 12.62 11.81
CA THR A 62 -3.88 13.16 10.51
C THR A 62 -3.58 14.64 10.61
N ASN A 63 -2.45 15.05 10.05
CA ASN A 63 -2.12 16.45 9.88
C ASN A 63 -3.11 16.98 8.82
N ASN A 64 -4.36 17.19 9.25
CA ASN A 64 -5.23 18.19 8.71
C ASN A 64 -4.50 19.53 8.90
N ASP A 65 -3.62 19.89 7.97
CA ASP A 65 -3.00 21.23 7.94
C ASP A 65 -2.55 21.64 6.54
N VAL A 66 -3.19 21.11 5.49
CA VAL A 66 -3.13 21.67 4.13
C VAL A 66 -4.56 21.81 3.56
N GLU A 67 -5.48 22.33 4.37
CA GLU A 67 -6.59 23.15 3.85
C GLU A 67 -6.32 24.60 4.28
N GLY A 68 -5.17 25.11 3.85
CA GLY A 68 -4.80 26.52 3.98
C GLY A 68 -5.20 27.29 2.73
N LYS A 69 -6.47 27.74 2.72
CA LYS A 69 -7.10 28.87 2.01
C LYS A 69 -6.74 29.19 0.56
#